data_AF-A0A1H8CJN3-F1
#
_entry.id   AF-A0A1H8CJN3-F1
#
_cell.length_a   1.000
_cell.length_b   1.000
_cell.length_c   1.000
_cell.angle_alpha   90.00
_cell.angle_beta   90.00
_cell.angle_gamma   90.00
#
_symmetry.space_group_name_H-M   'P 1'
#
loop_
_entity.id
_entity.type
_entity.pdbx_description
1 polymer ?
#
loop_
_entity_poly.entity_id
_entity_poly.type
_entity_poly.pdbx_seq_one_letter_code
_entity_poly.pdbx_strand_id
1 'polypeptide(L)'
;MKADATSIPSAYQQAVLRWKQGHQIFHVLLVVMNTALEVSLDSVRHRDWSCVSSSLQRLTVLFNASTAVMKYSADFPRHLYEDLIRPSMMPPFLSPGFSGQLNTEHHVMLENFRNLRTMLMKELGEVQQWPADLAKAWTSLVKSQVYNRKHHGLVCQKFVDGGTSLLREFYANKPDLSKE
;
A
#
# COMPACT_ATOMS: atom_id res chain seq x y z
N MET A 1 -19.85 33.78 28.61
CA MET A 1 -18.96 33.31 27.53
C MET A 1 -19.48 31.96 27.07
N LYS A 2 -20.26 31.90 25.99
CA LYS A 2 -20.76 30.63 25.46
C LYS A 2 -19.60 29.96 24.73
N ALA A 3 -19.20 28.77 25.16
CA ALA A 3 -18.26 27.95 24.41
C ALA A 3 -18.86 27.70 23.03
N ASP A 4 -18.09 28.01 21.99
CA ASP A 4 -18.50 27.82 20.61
C ASP A 4 -18.57 26.31 20.33
N ALA A 5 -19.76 25.75 20.43
CA ALA A 5 -20.04 24.32 20.26
C ALA A 5 -19.90 23.84 18.80
N THR A 6 -19.31 24.66 17.92
CA THR A 6 -19.21 24.40 16.47
C THR A 6 -17.82 23.97 16.02
N SER A 7 -16.80 24.00 16.89
CA SER A 7 -15.45 23.55 16.49
C SER A 7 -15.29 22.03 16.65
N ILE A 8 -15.04 21.33 15.54
CA ILE A 8 -14.63 19.92 15.57
C ILE A 8 -13.39 19.79 16.49
N PRO A 9 -13.38 18.87 17.48
CA PRO A 9 -12.25 18.76 18.40
C PRO A 9 -10.95 18.50 17.64
N SER A 10 -9.84 19.06 18.14
CA SER A 10 -8.53 18.99 17.48
C SER A 10 -8.09 17.55 17.15
N ALA A 11 -8.45 16.58 17.99
CA ALA A 11 -8.18 15.16 17.76
C ALA A 11 -8.86 14.62 16.48
N TYR A 12 -10.11 15.00 16.20
CA TYR A 12 -10.82 14.61 14.97
C TYR A 12 -10.18 15.27 13.74
N GLN A 13 -9.80 16.55 13.84
CA GLN A 13 -9.09 17.25 12.76
C GLN A 13 -7.76 16.58 12.43
N GLN A 14 -6.99 16.20 13.45
CA GLN A 14 -5.72 15.50 13.30
C GLN A 14 -5.90 14.10 12.68
N ALA A 15 -6.93 13.34 13.10
CA ALA A 15 -7.22 12.03 12.51
C ALA A 15 -7.52 12.14 11.00
N VAL A 16 -8.36 13.11 10.61
CA VAL A 16 -8.67 13.37 9.19
C VAL A 16 -7.42 13.81 8.43
N LEU A 17 -6.59 14.67 9.01
CA LEU A 17 -5.37 15.14 8.38
C LEU A 17 -4.40 13.98 8.13
N ARG A 18 -4.13 13.16 9.14
CA ARG A 18 -3.27 11.96 9.05
C ARG A 18 -3.80 11.00 8.00
N TRP A 19 -5.10 10.74 8.01
CA TRP A 19 -5.76 9.88 7.03
C TRP A 19 -5.56 10.38 5.60
N LYS A 20 -5.91 11.65 5.33
CA LYS A 20 -5.82 12.25 3.98
C LYS A 20 -4.38 12.34 3.49
N GLN A 21 -3.49 12.94 4.28
CA GLN A 21 -2.08 13.11 3.90
C GLN A 21 -1.38 11.76 3.74
N GLY A 22 -1.66 10.81 4.61
CA GLY A 22 -1.11 9.48 4.52
C GLY A 22 -1.48 8.77 3.20
N HIS A 23 -2.73 8.86 2.76
CA HIS A 23 -3.15 8.34 1.46
C HIS A 23 -2.51 9.10 0.29
N GLN A 24 -2.44 10.43 0.36
CA GLN A 24 -1.78 11.25 -0.67
C GLN A 24 -0.30 10.87 -0.84
N ILE A 25 0.43 10.75 0.27
CA ILE A 25 1.84 10.33 0.25
C ILE A 25 1.96 8.90 -0.27
N PHE A 26 1.06 7.99 0.12
CA PHE A 26 1.05 6.63 -0.40
C PHE A 26 0.88 6.60 -1.93
N HIS A 27 0.01 7.44 -2.51
CA HIS A 27 -0.10 7.56 -3.96
C HIS A 27 1.20 8.07 -4.62
N VAL A 28 1.86 9.07 -4.04
CA VAL A 28 3.17 9.53 -4.53
C VAL A 28 4.21 8.40 -4.47
N LEU A 29 4.23 7.62 -3.39
CA LEU A 29 5.13 6.47 -3.26
C LEU A 29 4.84 5.40 -4.32
N LEU A 30 3.58 5.14 -4.67
CA LEU A 30 3.23 4.22 -5.74
C LEU A 30 3.76 4.67 -7.10
N VAL A 31 3.61 5.95 -7.45
CA VAL A 31 4.14 6.50 -8.71
C VAL A 31 5.66 6.30 -8.76
N VAL A 32 6.37 6.63 -7.68
CA VAL A 32 7.83 6.48 -7.62
C VAL A 32 8.26 5.01 -7.65
N MET A 33 7.48 4.11 -7.02
CA MET A 33 7.70 2.66 -7.11
C MET A 33 7.52 2.16 -8.55
N ASN A 34 6.48 2.60 -9.25
CA ASN A 34 6.22 2.22 -10.63
C ASN A 34 7.37 2.66 -11.56
N THR A 35 7.85 3.89 -11.43
CA THR A 35 9.04 4.35 -12.16
C THR A 35 10.28 3.51 -11.84
N ALA A 36 10.52 3.19 -10.57
CA ALA A 36 11.67 2.35 -10.20
C ALA A 36 11.55 0.91 -10.72
N LEU A 37 10.34 0.36 -10.78
CA LEU A 37 10.07 -0.95 -11.37
C LEU A 37 10.29 -0.94 -12.89
N GLU A 38 9.82 0.09 -13.60
CA GLU A 38 10.07 0.25 -15.04
C GLU A 38 11.55 0.32 -15.36
N VAL A 39 12.32 1.12 -14.61
CA VAL A 39 13.79 1.18 -14.71
C VAL A 39 14.41 -0.20 -14.46
N SER A 40 13.92 -0.94 -13.47
CA SER A 40 14.42 -2.29 -13.16
C SER A 40 14.16 -3.25 -14.33
N LEU A 41 12.94 -3.25 -14.87
CA LEU A 41 12.53 -4.10 -15.99
C LEU A 41 13.36 -3.80 -17.24
N ASP A 42 13.58 -2.52 -17.54
CA ASP A 42 14.42 -2.11 -18.67
C ASP A 42 15.89 -2.50 -18.47
N SER A 43 16.42 -2.34 -17.25
CA SER A 43 17.79 -2.74 -16.92
C SER A 43 18.00 -4.25 -17.02
N VAL A 44 17.00 -5.07 -16.67
CA VAL A 44 17.05 -6.52 -16.89
C VAL A 44 17.13 -6.86 -18.39
N ARG A 45 16.37 -6.16 -19.25
CA ARG A 45 16.44 -6.37 -20.71
C ARG A 45 17.83 -6.09 -21.27
N HIS A 46 18.50 -5.06 -20.75
CA HIS A 46 19.86 -4.68 -21.16
C HIS A 46 20.96 -5.40 -20.37
N ARG A 47 20.59 -6.31 -19.45
CA ARG A 47 21.51 -7.04 -18.56
C ARG A 47 22.42 -6.11 -17.73
N ASP A 48 21.94 -4.91 -17.42
CA ASP A 48 22.60 -3.98 -16.50
C ASP A 48 22.28 -4.35 -15.05
N TRP A 49 22.96 -5.39 -14.55
CA TRP A 49 22.75 -5.91 -13.21
C TRP A 49 23.11 -4.92 -12.10
N SER A 50 23.97 -3.94 -12.38
CA SER A 50 24.31 -2.87 -11.45
C SER A 50 23.12 -1.94 -11.26
N CYS A 51 22.51 -1.48 -12.37
CA CYS A 51 21.31 -0.66 -12.31
C CYS A 51 20.13 -1.41 -11.67
N VAL A 52 19.93 -2.69 -12.01
CA VAL A 52 18.93 -3.53 -11.33
C VAL A 52 19.17 -3.56 -9.83
N SER A 53 20.39 -3.83 -9.37
CA SER A 53 20.69 -3.90 -7.93
C SER A 53 20.38 -2.58 -7.22
N SER A 54 20.75 -1.45 -7.83
CA SER A 54 20.45 -0.10 -7.31
C SER A 54 18.95 0.18 -7.24
N SER A 55 18.20 -0.17 -8.29
CA SER A 55 16.75 0.03 -8.32
C SER A 55 16.02 -0.86 -7.31
N LEU A 56 16.47 -2.10 -7.07
CA LEU A 56 15.92 -2.96 -6.01
C LEU A 56 16.17 -2.39 -4.61
N GLN A 57 17.34 -1.79 -4.37
CA GLN A 57 17.64 -1.11 -3.11
C GLN A 57 16.72 0.11 -2.92
N ARG A 58 16.50 0.89 -3.98
CA ARG A 58 15.52 2.00 -3.95
C ARG A 58 14.11 1.51 -3.64
N LEU A 59 13.65 0.43 -4.28
CA LEU A 59 12.35 -0.18 -4.00
C LEU A 59 12.24 -0.65 -2.54
N THR A 60 13.31 -1.18 -1.97
CA THR A 60 13.37 -1.56 -0.54
C THR A 60 13.07 -0.35 0.36
N VAL A 61 13.71 0.78 0.11
CA VAL A 61 13.46 2.04 0.84
C VAL A 61 12.01 2.50 0.66
N LEU A 62 11.48 2.43 -0.55
CA LEU A 62 10.10 2.83 -0.84
C LEU A 62 9.08 1.95 -0.11
N PHE A 63 9.26 0.62 -0.06
CA PHE A 63 8.37 -0.26 0.71
C PHE A 63 8.42 0.01 2.22
N ASN A 64 9.60 0.32 2.75
CA ASN A 64 9.75 0.74 4.14
C ASN A 64 9.05 2.08 4.40
N ALA A 65 9.20 3.05 3.50
CA ALA A 65 8.50 4.34 3.55
C ALA A 65 6.98 4.16 3.51
N SER A 66 6.46 3.33 2.60
CA SER A 66 5.03 3.00 2.53
C SER A 66 4.52 2.39 3.83
N THR A 67 5.35 1.59 4.50
CA THR A 67 4.99 1.02 5.81
C THR A 67 4.92 2.08 6.91
N ALA A 68 5.88 3.02 6.93
CA ALA A 68 5.86 4.14 7.86
C ALA A 68 4.64 5.04 7.62
N VAL A 69 4.31 5.31 6.35
CA VAL A 69 3.13 6.08 5.97
C VAL A 69 1.86 5.39 6.43
N MET A 70 1.70 4.08 6.24
CA MET A 70 0.53 3.36 6.77
C MET A 70 0.38 3.49 8.29
N LYS A 71 1.49 3.43 9.03
CA LYS A 71 1.48 3.62 10.50
C LYS A 71 1.08 5.05 10.87
N TYR A 72 1.63 6.05 10.17
CA TYR A 72 1.26 7.46 10.34
C TYR A 72 -0.23 7.70 10.05
N SER A 73 -0.73 7.18 8.93
CA SER A 73 -2.14 7.29 8.51
C SER A 73 -3.10 6.74 9.54
N ALA A 74 -2.68 5.71 10.28
CA ALA A 74 -3.49 5.00 11.25
C ALA A 74 -3.23 5.44 12.69
N ASP A 75 -2.37 6.43 12.92
CA ASP A 75 -2.00 6.86 14.27
C ASP A 75 -3.10 7.73 14.88
N PHE A 76 -4.18 7.11 15.33
CA PHE A 76 -5.23 7.74 16.12
C PHE A 76 -6.07 6.65 16.84
N PRO A 77 -6.88 7.01 17.86
CA PRO A 77 -7.76 6.07 18.56
C PRO A 77 -8.83 5.44 17.65
N ARG A 78 -9.22 4.18 17.95
CA ARG A 78 -10.21 3.42 17.17
C ARG A 78 -11.57 4.12 17.03
N HIS A 79 -12.07 4.75 18.09
CA HIS A 79 -13.35 5.47 18.04
C HIS A 79 -13.38 6.59 16.98
N LEU A 80 -12.25 7.29 16.74
CA LEU A 80 -12.19 8.30 15.68
C LEU A 80 -12.31 7.69 14.27
N TYR A 81 -11.87 6.44 14.10
CA TYR A 81 -12.12 5.71 12.86
C TYR A 81 -13.61 5.40 12.69
N GLU A 82 -14.23 4.84 13.73
CA GLU A 82 -15.61 4.37 13.71
C GLU A 82 -16.61 5.52 13.58
N ASP A 83 -16.35 6.64 14.28
CA ASP A 83 -17.28 7.78 14.35
C ASP A 83 -17.16 8.72 13.15
N LEU A 84 -15.97 8.84 12.54
CA LEU A 84 -15.70 9.86 11.52
C LEU A 84 -15.11 9.29 10.22
N ILE A 85 -13.98 8.59 10.31
CA ILE A 85 -13.24 8.20 9.09
C ILE A 85 -14.01 7.18 8.27
N ARG A 86 -14.49 6.10 8.88
CA ARG A 86 -15.23 5.04 8.19
C ARG A 86 -16.58 5.54 7.63
N PRO A 87 -17.43 6.26 8.37
CA PRO A 87 -18.66 6.82 7.83
C PRO A 87 -18.41 7.77 6.65
N SER A 88 -17.31 8.55 6.68
CA SER A 88 -16.95 9.43 5.55
C SER A 88 -16.60 8.70 4.26
N MET A 89 -16.35 7.38 4.33
CA MET A 89 -16.05 6.51 3.18
C MET A 89 -17.22 5.61 2.79
N MET A 90 -18.40 5.85 3.34
CA MET A 90 -19.64 5.10 3.09
C MET A 90 -20.70 6.02 2.46
N PRO A 91 -21.81 5.46 1.92
CA PRO A 91 -22.95 6.26 1.48
C PRO A 91 -23.49 7.16 2.61
N PRO A 92 -23.97 8.38 2.30
CA PRO A 92 -24.13 8.97 0.97
C PRO A 92 -22.86 9.65 0.41
N PHE A 93 -21.74 9.64 1.13
CA PHE A 93 -20.54 10.41 0.75
C PHE A 93 -19.74 9.74 -0.36
N LEU A 94 -19.64 8.41 -0.36
CA LEU A 94 -19.01 7.61 -1.40
C LEU A 94 -19.91 6.45 -1.83
N SER A 95 -19.65 5.93 -3.03
CA SER A 95 -20.33 4.73 -3.53
C SER A 95 -20.12 3.53 -2.60
N PRO A 96 -21.13 2.65 -2.43
CA PRO A 96 -20.98 1.41 -1.69
C PRO A 96 -19.78 0.59 -2.17
N GLY A 97 -19.05 -0.04 -1.24
CA GLY A 97 -17.90 -0.88 -1.58
C GLY A 97 -16.61 -0.12 -1.88
N PHE A 98 -16.52 1.18 -1.57
CA PHE A 98 -15.25 1.92 -1.66
C PHE A 98 -14.10 1.16 -1.00
N SER A 99 -13.00 1.00 -1.73
CA SER A 99 -11.85 0.21 -1.29
C SER A 99 -10.57 0.73 -1.92
N GLY A 100 -9.48 0.70 -1.14
CA GLY A 100 -8.13 0.95 -1.64
C GLY A 100 -7.67 -0.06 -2.70
N GLN A 101 -8.38 -1.19 -2.86
CA GLN A 101 -8.16 -2.13 -3.97
C GLN A 101 -8.53 -1.55 -5.34
N LEU A 102 -9.28 -0.43 -5.40
CA LEU A 102 -9.63 0.21 -6.67
C LEU A 102 -8.50 1.12 -7.19
N ASN A 103 -7.34 1.15 -6.52
CA ASN A 103 -6.22 2.00 -6.89
C ASN A 103 -5.44 1.40 -8.08
N THR A 104 -5.58 2.00 -9.26
CA THR A 104 -4.89 1.61 -10.50
C THR A 104 -3.37 1.55 -10.34
N GLU A 105 -2.75 2.55 -9.73
CA GLU A 105 -1.29 2.60 -9.55
C GLU A 105 -0.78 1.44 -8.69
N HIS A 106 -1.56 1.02 -7.70
CA HIS A 106 -1.23 -0.14 -6.88
C HIS A 106 -1.32 -1.44 -7.68
N HIS A 107 -2.30 -1.58 -8.58
CA HIS A 107 -2.37 -2.73 -9.48
C HIS A 107 -1.17 -2.80 -10.43
N VAL A 108 -0.82 -1.67 -11.06
CA VAL A 108 0.38 -1.57 -11.91
C VAL A 108 1.64 -1.96 -11.14
N MET A 109 1.78 -1.48 -9.90
CA MET A 109 2.92 -1.83 -9.04
C MET A 109 3.02 -3.33 -8.77
N LEU A 110 1.90 -3.98 -8.43
CA LEU A 110 1.86 -5.42 -8.19
C LEU A 110 2.18 -6.23 -9.45
N GLU A 111 1.67 -5.80 -10.61
CA GLU A 111 1.95 -6.45 -11.89
C GLU A 111 3.43 -6.32 -12.27
N ASN A 112 3.98 -5.10 -12.23
CA ASN A 112 5.38 -4.85 -12.55
C ASN A 112 6.34 -5.58 -11.59
N PHE A 113 5.98 -5.68 -10.31
CA PHE A 113 6.77 -6.47 -9.34
C PHE A 113 6.77 -7.97 -9.68
N ARG A 114 5.63 -8.53 -10.10
CA ARG A 114 5.55 -9.92 -10.57
C ARG A 114 6.36 -10.13 -11.85
N ASN A 115 6.25 -9.22 -12.81
CA ASN A 115 6.99 -9.26 -14.06
C ASN A 115 8.51 -9.22 -13.80
N LEU A 116 8.96 -8.35 -12.90
CA LEU A 116 10.37 -8.26 -12.52
C LEU A 116 10.88 -9.58 -11.93
N ARG A 117 10.11 -10.20 -11.03
CA ARG A 117 10.45 -11.54 -10.49
C ARG A 117 10.61 -12.56 -11.61
N THR A 118 9.62 -12.64 -12.50
CA THR A 118 9.61 -13.61 -13.60
C THR A 118 10.80 -13.41 -14.54
N MET A 119 11.11 -12.16 -14.90
CA MET A 119 12.23 -11.84 -15.77
C MET A 119 13.58 -12.19 -15.13
N LEU A 120 13.78 -11.85 -13.86
CA LEU A 120 15.02 -12.20 -13.15
C LEU A 120 15.22 -13.72 -13.05
N MET A 121 14.17 -14.47 -12.73
CA MET A 121 14.24 -15.93 -12.66
C MET A 121 14.51 -16.54 -14.04
N LYS A 122 13.95 -15.98 -15.10
CA LYS A 122 14.18 -16.41 -16.48
C LYS A 122 15.63 -16.18 -16.92
N GLU A 123 16.20 -15.01 -16.61
CA GLU A 123 17.54 -14.66 -17.06
C GLU A 123 18.65 -15.26 -16.19
N LEU A 124 18.42 -15.43 -14.89
CA LEU A 124 19.47 -15.78 -13.91
C LEU A 124 19.24 -17.10 -13.18
N GLY A 125 18.10 -17.77 -13.40
CA GLY A 125 17.75 -18.99 -12.68
C GLY A 125 17.39 -18.73 -11.22
N GLU A 126 17.76 -19.66 -10.34
CA GLU A 126 17.46 -19.58 -8.91
C GLU A 126 18.28 -18.47 -8.21
N VAL A 127 17.73 -17.85 -7.15
CA VAL A 127 18.38 -16.72 -6.45
C VAL A 127 19.80 -17.05 -5.97
N GLN A 128 20.07 -18.31 -5.65
CA GLN A 128 21.39 -18.81 -5.22
C GLN A 128 22.46 -18.68 -6.31
N GLN A 129 22.05 -18.61 -7.58
CA GLN A 129 22.91 -18.48 -8.76
C GLN A 129 23.14 -17.02 -9.16
N TRP A 130 22.41 -16.07 -8.55
CA TRP A 130 22.48 -14.66 -8.92
C TRP A 130 23.79 -14.03 -8.43
N PRO A 131 24.26 -12.94 -9.08
CA PRO A 131 25.33 -12.11 -8.54
C PRO A 131 25.04 -11.71 -7.08
N ALA A 132 26.04 -11.78 -6.20
CA ALA A 132 25.86 -11.66 -4.76
C ALA A 132 25.14 -10.36 -4.33
N ASP A 133 25.50 -9.23 -4.94
CA ASP A 133 24.88 -7.93 -4.66
C ASP A 133 23.42 -7.88 -5.09
N LEU A 134 23.10 -8.50 -6.23
CA LEU A 134 21.74 -8.59 -6.75
C LEU A 134 20.88 -9.50 -5.87
N ALA A 135 21.40 -10.66 -5.47
CA ALA A 135 20.73 -11.59 -4.55
C ALA A 135 20.42 -10.92 -3.20
N LYS A 136 21.37 -10.14 -2.67
CA LYS A 136 21.22 -9.37 -1.43
C LYS A 136 20.16 -8.27 -1.56
N ALA A 137 20.18 -7.51 -2.67
CA ALA A 137 19.21 -6.47 -2.94
C ALA A 137 17.79 -7.04 -3.09
N TRP A 138 17.66 -8.14 -3.83
CA TRP A 138 16.40 -8.87 -4.00
C TRP A 138 15.83 -9.41 -2.68
N THR A 139 16.68 -10.04 -1.87
CA THR A 139 16.27 -10.56 -0.55
C THR A 139 15.77 -9.43 0.36
N SER A 140 16.46 -8.29 0.35
CA SER A 140 16.06 -7.10 1.12
C SER A 140 14.71 -6.55 0.64
N LEU A 141 14.52 -6.46 -0.66
CA LEU A 141 13.27 -6.01 -1.27
C LEU A 141 12.10 -6.92 -0.91
N VAL A 142 12.25 -8.24 -1.08
CA VAL A 142 11.21 -9.22 -0.74
C VAL A 142 10.86 -9.15 0.74
N LYS A 143 11.86 -9.02 1.62
CA LYS A 143 11.63 -8.84 3.07
C LYS A 143 10.80 -7.58 3.36
N SER A 144 11.15 -6.45 2.75
CA SER A 144 10.41 -5.19 2.92
C SER A 144 9.00 -5.25 2.34
N GLN A 145 8.80 -5.90 1.20
CA GLN A 145 7.48 -6.11 0.60
C GLN A 145 6.58 -6.98 1.49
N VAL A 146 7.11 -8.09 2.03
CA VAL A 146 6.39 -8.96 2.97
C VAL A 146 6.05 -8.21 4.25
N TYR A 147 7.00 -7.42 4.79
CA TYR A 147 6.79 -6.59 5.97
C TYR A 147 5.69 -5.55 5.74
N ASN A 148 5.71 -4.87 4.59
CA ASN A 148 4.69 -3.90 4.18
C ASN A 148 3.31 -4.56 4.09
N ARG A 149 3.18 -5.70 3.40
CA ARG A 149 1.91 -6.44 3.26
C ARG A 149 1.35 -6.86 4.62
N LYS A 150 2.20 -7.33 5.54
CA LYS A 150 1.76 -7.67 6.91
C LYS A 150 1.21 -6.44 7.64
N HIS A 151 1.87 -5.29 7.52
CA HIS A 151 1.46 -4.06 8.19
C HIS A 151 0.18 -3.46 7.62
N HIS A 152 -0.07 -3.59 6.32
CA HIS A 152 -1.36 -3.26 5.74
C HIS A 152 -2.50 -4.01 6.45
N GLY A 153 -2.33 -5.33 6.67
CA GLY A 153 -3.30 -6.13 7.42
C GLY A 153 -3.47 -5.68 8.89
N LEU A 154 -2.36 -5.38 9.58
CA LEU A 154 -2.39 -4.91 10.97
C LEU A 154 -3.08 -3.55 11.14
N VAL A 155 -2.89 -2.63 10.19
CA VAL A 155 -3.58 -1.33 10.18
C VAL A 155 -5.09 -1.53 10.02
N CYS A 156 -5.52 -2.43 9.13
CA CYS A 156 -6.94 -2.76 9.01
C CYS A 156 -7.50 -3.37 10.30
N GLN A 157 -6.74 -4.29 10.93
CA GLN A 157 -7.15 -4.95 12.19
C GLN A 157 -7.22 -3.99 13.39
N LYS A 158 -6.43 -2.90 13.39
CA LYS A 158 -6.53 -1.86 14.43
C LYS A 158 -7.93 -1.26 14.52
N PHE A 159 -8.63 -1.20 13.39
CA PHE A 159 -9.88 -0.46 13.26
C PHE A 159 -11.11 -1.35 13.06
N VAL A 160 -10.92 -2.56 12.54
CA VAL A 160 -12.01 -3.50 12.27
C VAL A 160 -11.57 -4.88 12.73
N ASP A 161 -12.36 -5.51 13.60
CA ASP A 161 -12.07 -6.87 14.04
C ASP A 161 -12.07 -7.83 12.83
N GLY A 162 -11.01 -8.63 12.70
CA GLY A 162 -10.78 -9.47 11.51
C GLY A 162 -10.31 -8.72 10.25
N GLY A 163 -10.24 -7.38 10.27
CA GLY A 163 -9.72 -6.56 9.17
C GLY A 163 -10.60 -6.55 7.91
N THR A 164 -11.89 -6.83 8.06
CA THR A 164 -12.86 -6.87 6.94
C THR A 164 -12.98 -5.49 6.29
N SER A 165 -12.84 -5.42 4.96
CA SER A 165 -12.98 -4.16 4.20
C SER A 165 -14.45 -3.85 3.89
N LEU A 166 -14.75 -2.57 3.63
CA LEU A 166 -16.07 -2.12 3.16
C LEU A 166 -16.52 -2.86 1.89
N LEU A 167 -15.58 -3.21 1.00
CA LEU A 167 -15.87 -4.01 -0.20
C LEU A 167 -16.30 -5.44 0.15
N ARG A 168 -15.62 -6.08 1.12
CA ARG A 168 -15.98 -7.44 1.54
C ARG A 168 -17.33 -7.46 2.25
N GLU A 169 -17.63 -6.45 3.06
CA GLU A 169 -18.96 -6.27 3.66
C GLU A 169 -20.04 -6.04 2.61
N PHE A 170 -19.77 -5.22 1.58
CA PHE A 170 -20.71 -4.98 0.49
C PHE A 170 -21.11 -6.26 -0.23
N TYR A 171 -20.15 -7.13 -0.60
CA TYR A 171 -20.45 -8.40 -1.26
C TYR A 171 -21.09 -9.43 -0.32
N ALA A 172 -20.71 -9.47 0.96
CA ALA A 172 -21.37 -10.34 1.94
C ALA A 172 -22.87 -10.01 2.08
N ASN A 173 -23.23 -8.73 1.93
CA ASN A 173 -24.59 -8.23 2.01
C ASN A 173 -25.33 -8.21 0.65
N LYS A 174 -24.69 -8.66 -0.44
CA LYS A 174 -25.29 -8.81 -1.78
C LYS A 174 -24.85 -10.14 -2.42
N PRO A 175 -25.41 -11.29 -2.00
CA PRO A 175 -24.97 -12.60 -2.47
C PRO A 175 -25.11 -12.82 -4.00
N ASP A 176 -25.97 -12.06 -4.67
CA ASP A 176 -26.34 -12.28 -6.08
C ASP A 176 -25.42 -11.60 -7.13
N LEU A 177 -24.39 -10.86 -6.71
CA LEU A 177 -23.42 -10.22 -7.63
C LEU A 177 -22.06 -10.92 -7.67
N SER A 178 -21.96 -12.12 -7.11
CA SER A 178 -20.72 -12.91 -7.05
C SER A 178 -20.47 -13.80 -8.29
N LYS A 179 -21.24 -13.59 -9.37
CA LYS A 179 -21.27 -14.44 -10.57
C LYS A 179 -21.08 -13.72 -11.93
N GLU A 180 -20.49 -12.54 -11.94
CA GLU A 180 -20.00 -11.90 -13.18
C GLU A 180 -18.52 -11.51 -13.02
#